data_AF-A0A8H4CUP7-F1
#
_entry.id   AF-A0A8H4CUP7-F1
#
_cell.length_a   1.000
_cell.length_b   1.000
_cell.length_c   1.000
_cell.angle_alpha   90.00
_cell.angle_beta   90.00
_cell.angle_gamma   90.00
#
_symmetry.space_group_name_H-M   'P 1'
#
loop_
_entity.id
_entity.type
_entity.pdbx_description
1 polymer ?
#
loop_
_entity_poly.entity_id
_entity_poly.type
_entity_poly.pdbx_seq_one_letter_code
_entity_poly.pdbx_strand_id
1 'polypeptide(L)'
;MYRFSAAATAIYFLQSIPHSLRTHLRQIILNEDYEAILYPQEHARGLIPFCQQYPIQVERRVNLWNVVFQEDMFYEHPDERCWHNQIATRRTPCVMNSDQITANVATWITEALALEQEGMPPGSFSLLLDGEPCPDLCSQIFESIVQRDAAWQQAWTKAIERGILGHFTWFERKDRPGYWGYIFERFPQSLIDIARATSVVHCNFDIGGSWDVESIVWKHVGWSRHKWESEWLNHTPQSWGPEPPLPHWRMLLEDNLW
;
A
#
# COMPACT_ATOMS: atom_id res chain seq x y z
N MET A 1 6.19 -22.69 2.62
CA MET A 1 7.53 -22.25 3.10
C MET A 1 7.42 -20.75 3.40
N TYR A 2 8.06 -20.24 4.46
CA TYR A 2 7.96 -18.81 4.80
C TYR A 2 9.14 -18.02 4.22
N ARG A 3 8.86 -16.89 3.55
CA ARG A 3 9.88 -16.02 2.97
C ARG A 3 10.14 -14.80 3.86
N PHE A 4 11.41 -14.42 3.96
CA PHE A 4 11.80 -13.16 4.58
C PHE A 4 11.77 -12.04 3.53
N SER A 5 11.32 -10.86 3.92
CA SER A 5 11.40 -9.67 3.08
C SER A 5 12.87 -9.38 2.69
N ALA A 6 13.09 -8.75 1.55
CA ALA A 6 14.40 -8.27 1.14
C ALA A 6 15.04 -7.36 2.21
N ALA A 7 14.25 -6.52 2.88
CA ALA A 7 14.72 -5.70 4.00
C ALA A 7 15.31 -6.52 5.15
N ALA A 8 14.58 -7.54 5.63
CA ALA A 8 15.05 -8.44 6.69
C ALA A 8 16.34 -9.19 6.28
N THR A 9 16.39 -9.71 5.05
CA THR A 9 17.58 -10.36 4.51
C THR A 9 18.78 -9.41 4.45
N ALA A 10 18.57 -8.17 4.03
CA ALA A 10 19.62 -7.15 3.98
C ALA A 10 20.13 -6.77 5.36
N ILE A 11 19.25 -6.65 6.37
CA ILE A 11 19.64 -6.42 7.75
C ILE A 11 20.55 -7.57 8.24
N TYR A 12 20.15 -8.81 8.00
CA TYR A 12 20.95 -9.97 8.37
C TYR A 12 22.32 -9.97 7.66
N PHE A 13 22.35 -9.67 6.36
CA PHE A 13 23.59 -9.52 5.60
C PHE A 13 24.49 -8.43 6.20
N LEU A 14 23.95 -7.23 6.46
CA LEU A 14 24.69 -6.13 7.06
C LEU A 14 25.26 -6.53 8.42
N GLN A 15 24.50 -7.24 9.27
CA GLN A 15 24.98 -7.76 10.55
C GLN A 15 26.13 -8.77 10.38
N SER A 16 26.09 -9.58 9.33
CA SER A 16 27.09 -10.63 9.09
C SER A 16 28.45 -10.13 8.59
N ILE A 17 28.50 -8.98 7.92
CA ILE A 17 29.74 -8.47 7.32
C ILE A 17 30.56 -7.60 8.31
N PRO A 18 31.91 -7.57 8.20
CA PRO A 18 32.75 -6.73 9.05
C PRO A 18 32.45 -5.24 8.91
N HIS A 19 32.69 -4.47 9.97
CA HIS A 19 32.51 -3.01 9.98
C HIS A 19 33.32 -2.32 8.87
N SER A 20 34.53 -2.78 8.59
CA SER A 20 35.38 -2.25 7.51
C SER A 20 34.74 -2.38 6.12
N LEU A 21 33.89 -3.39 5.90
CA LEU A 21 33.16 -3.52 4.64
C LEU A 21 31.94 -2.58 4.59
N ARG A 22 31.22 -2.44 5.72
CA ARG A 22 30.06 -1.54 5.83
C ARG A 22 30.42 -0.09 5.50
N THR A 23 31.62 0.37 5.86
CA THR A 23 32.08 1.73 5.54
C THR A 23 32.27 2.00 4.05
N HIS A 24 32.31 0.96 3.21
CA HIS A 24 32.40 1.08 1.76
C HIS A 24 31.06 0.92 1.05
N LEU A 25 30.00 0.50 1.75
CA LEU A 25 28.65 0.43 1.18
C LEU A 25 28.10 1.84 0.95
N ARG A 26 27.50 2.04 -0.22
CA ARG A 26 26.93 3.33 -0.64
C ARG A 26 25.48 3.20 -1.08
N GLN A 27 25.13 2.10 -1.72
CA GLN A 27 23.79 1.85 -2.21
C GLN A 27 23.38 0.41 -1.94
N ILE A 28 22.12 0.23 -1.53
CA ILE A 28 21.47 -1.07 -1.39
C ILE A 28 20.15 -0.98 -2.13
N ILE A 29 19.92 -1.91 -3.07
CA ILE A 29 18.66 -2.05 -3.77
C ILE A 29 17.99 -3.31 -3.22
N LEU A 30 16.78 -3.15 -2.68
CA LEU A 30 15.98 -4.22 -2.11
C LEU A 30 14.82 -4.50 -3.05
N ASN A 31 14.75 -5.70 -3.63
CA ASN A 31 13.63 -6.10 -4.48
C ASN A 31 12.69 -7.00 -3.68
N GLU A 32 11.52 -6.48 -3.31
CA GLU A 32 10.42 -7.24 -2.74
C GLU A 32 9.58 -7.77 -3.91
N ASP A 33 9.97 -8.92 -4.44
CA ASP A 33 9.33 -9.58 -5.58
C ASP A 33 8.37 -10.70 -5.16
N TYR A 34 8.29 -10.98 -3.86
CA TYR A 34 7.51 -12.06 -3.28
C TYR A 34 6.94 -11.64 -1.93
N GLU A 35 5.80 -12.23 -1.59
CA GLU A 35 5.22 -12.01 -0.28
C GLU A 35 6.14 -12.54 0.83
N ALA A 36 6.31 -11.72 1.86
CA ALA A 36 7.08 -12.04 3.04
C ALA A 36 6.18 -12.13 4.27
N ILE A 37 6.60 -12.91 5.26
CA ILE A 37 5.83 -13.08 6.49
C ILE A 37 5.71 -11.78 7.30
N LEU A 38 4.65 -11.71 8.10
CA LEU A 38 4.33 -10.61 9.02
C LEU A 38 3.98 -9.31 8.27
N TYR A 39 4.48 -8.18 8.75
CA TYR A 39 4.20 -6.84 8.23
C TYR A 39 5.43 -6.30 7.48
N PRO A 40 5.74 -6.81 6.27
CA PRO A 40 6.94 -6.44 5.54
C PRO A 40 7.10 -4.95 5.26
N GLN A 41 6.01 -4.20 5.20
CA GLN A 41 5.99 -2.74 5.14
C GLN A 41 6.88 -2.09 6.23
N GLU A 42 6.90 -2.63 7.45
CA GLU A 42 7.60 -2.06 8.60
C GLU A 42 9.09 -2.44 8.63
N HIS A 43 9.50 -3.47 7.89
CA HIS A 43 10.84 -4.06 8.02
C HIS A 43 11.97 -3.08 7.64
N ALA A 44 11.68 -2.03 6.87
CA ALA A 44 12.64 -0.97 6.56
C ALA A 44 13.12 -0.20 7.80
N ARG A 45 12.35 -0.19 8.90
CA ARG A 45 12.76 0.41 10.18
C ARG A 45 14.05 -0.20 10.73
N GLY A 46 14.27 -1.49 10.50
CA GLY A 46 15.49 -2.18 10.93
C GLY A 46 16.77 -1.72 10.20
N LEU A 47 16.65 -0.95 9.11
CA LEU A 47 17.77 -0.37 8.38
C LEU A 47 18.24 0.96 8.97
N ILE A 48 17.44 1.60 9.84
CA ILE A 48 17.73 2.92 10.43
C ILE A 48 19.12 2.97 11.08
N PRO A 49 19.52 2.01 11.96
CA PRO A 49 20.82 2.09 12.62
C PRO A 49 22.00 2.05 11.65
N PHE A 50 21.85 1.37 10.51
CA PHE A 50 22.90 1.30 9.49
C PHE A 50 22.99 2.60 8.69
N CYS A 51 21.86 3.18 8.31
CA CYS A 51 21.84 4.45 7.57
C CYS A 51 22.31 5.61 8.46
N GLN A 52 22.09 5.55 9.77
CA GLN A 52 22.63 6.54 10.72
C GLN A 52 24.16 6.46 10.86
N GLN A 53 24.72 5.25 10.85
CA GLN A 53 26.15 5.03 11.03
C GLN A 53 26.96 5.19 9.75
N TYR A 54 26.34 4.91 8.60
CA TYR A 54 27.00 4.88 7.30
C TYR A 54 26.15 5.64 6.28
N PRO A 55 26.77 6.38 5.34
CA PRO A 55 26.05 7.08 4.28
C PRO A 55 25.56 6.11 3.20
N ILE A 56 24.74 5.14 3.60
CA ILE A 56 24.11 4.15 2.72
C ILE A 56 22.79 4.74 2.24
N GLN A 57 22.55 4.67 0.95
CA GLN A 57 21.27 4.94 0.31
C GLN A 57 20.56 3.62 0.05
N VAL A 58 19.33 3.51 0.52
CA VAL A 58 18.47 2.35 0.32
C VAL A 58 17.38 2.71 -0.68
N GLU A 59 17.28 1.93 -1.74
CA GLU A 59 16.15 1.94 -2.66
C GLU A 59 15.39 0.64 -2.46
N ARG A 60 14.15 0.73 -1.99
CA ARG A 60 13.28 -0.44 -1.81
C ARG A 60 12.26 -0.46 -2.94
N ARG A 61 12.31 -1.48 -3.79
CA ARG A 61 11.38 -1.72 -4.89
C ARG A 61 10.40 -2.79 -4.46
N VAL A 62 9.11 -2.51 -4.57
CA VAL A 62 8.06 -3.41 -4.13
C VAL A 62 7.13 -3.67 -5.29
N ASN A 63 7.09 -4.92 -5.75
CA ASN A 63 6.22 -5.28 -6.85
C ASN A 63 4.75 -5.26 -6.39
N LEU A 64 3.91 -4.51 -7.10
CA LEU A 64 2.51 -4.37 -6.74
C LEU A 64 1.76 -5.70 -6.84
N TRP A 65 1.96 -6.46 -7.93
CA TRP A 65 1.23 -7.70 -8.20
C TRP A 65 1.67 -8.87 -7.33
N ASN A 66 2.96 -8.95 -7.01
CA ASN A 66 3.52 -10.08 -6.26
C ASN A 66 3.53 -9.85 -4.75
N VAL A 67 3.40 -8.60 -4.30
CA VAL A 67 3.50 -8.23 -2.89
C VAL A 67 2.29 -7.43 -2.44
N VAL A 68 2.15 -6.18 -2.90
CA VAL A 68 1.20 -5.22 -2.31
C VAL A 68 -0.25 -5.66 -2.48
N PHE A 69 -0.61 -6.15 -3.67
CA PHE A 69 -1.97 -6.56 -4.01
C PHE A 69 -2.37 -7.91 -3.44
N GLN A 70 -1.43 -8.70 -2.94
CA GLN A 70 -1.71 -10.06 -2.49
C GLN A 70 -2.17 -10.14 -1.03
N GLU A 71 -1.86 -9.13 -0.22
CA GLU A 71 -2.33 -9.02 1.16
C GLU A 71 -3.87 -9.05 1.18
N ASP A 72 -4.44 -10.00 1.92
CA ASP A 72 -5.89 -10.19 2.03
C ASP A 72 -6.33 -10.07 3.49
N MET A 73 -7.33 -9.23 3.72
CA MET A 73 -7.83 -8.93 5.06
C MET A 73 -8.51 -10.10 5.78
N PHE A 74 -8.87 -11.17 5.06
CA PHE A 74 -9.56 -12.34 5.62
C PHE A 74 -8.65 -13.54 5.85
N TYR A 75 -7.42 -13.51 5.31
CA TYR A 75 -6.52 -14.66 5.29
C TYR A 75 -5.09 -14.21 5.53
N GLU A 76 -4.52 -14.60 6.68
CA GLU A 76 -3.19 -14.17 7.10
C GLU A 76 -2.07 -14.88 6.33
N HIS A 77 -2.37 -16.03 5.70
CA HIS A 77 -1.36 -16.87 5.09
C HIS A 77 -1.60 -17.14 3.60
N PRO A 78 -0.53 -17.22 2.78
CA PRO A 78 -0.65 -17.47 1.33
C PRO A 78 -1.37 -18.78 1.01
N ASP A 79 -1.16 -19.79 1.84
CA ASP A 79 -1.84 -21.08 1.71
C ASP A 79 -3.34 -20.93 1.98
N GLU A 80 -3.76 -20.24 3.03
CA GLU A 80 -5.19 -19.98 3.28
C GLU A 80 -5.88 -19.30 2.09
N ARG A 81 -5.24 -18.28 1.50
CA ARG A 81 -5.72 -17.61 0.28
C ARG A 81 -5.82 -18.58 -0.91
N CYS A 82 -4.83 -19.46 -1.09
CA CYS A 82 -4.84 -20.47 -2.16
C CYS A 82 -5.87 -21.58 -1.95
N TRP A 83 -6.01 -22.10 -0.73
CA TRP A 83 -6.87 -23.23 -0.38
C TRP A 83 -8.35 -22.83 -0.30
N HIS A 84 -8.66 -21.61 0.14
CA HIS A 84 -10.04 -21.15 0.17
C HIS A 84 -10.63 -21.00 -1.24
N ASN A 85 -9.79 -20.71 -2.25
CA ASN A 85 -10.17 -20.76 -3.66
C ASN A 85 -10.52 -22.18 -4.15
N GLN A 86 -10.26 -23.25 -3.38
CA GLN A 86 -10.54 -24.64 -3.77
C GLN A 86 -11.86 -25.19 -3.21
N ILE A 87 -12.34 -24.69 -2.06
CA ILE A 87 -13.57 -25.19 -1.43
C ILE A 87 -14.76 -24.42 -1.99
N ALA A 88 -15.47 -25.05 -2.93
CA ALA A 88 -16.57 -24.55 -3.76
C ALA A 88 -17.82 -23.98 -3.03
N THR A 89 -17.72 -23.61 -1.74
CA THR A 89 -18.81 -23.00 -0.96
C THR A 89 -18.61 -21.52 -0.65
N ARG A 90 -17.44 -20.94 -0.96
CA ARG A 90 -17.26 -19.48 -1.05
C ARG A 90 -16.58 -19.14 -2.37
N ARG A 91 -17.25 -18.27 -3.13
CA ARG A 91 -16.72 -17.67 -4.37
C ARG A 91 -15.61 -16.68 -4.00
N THR A 92 -14.51 -17.11 -3.42
CA THR A 92 -13.32 -16.24 -3.38
C THR A 92 -12.90 -16.12 -4.83
N PRO A 93 -12.99 -14.93 -5.43
CA PRO A 93 -12.82 -14.83 -6.85
C PRO A 93 -11.31 -14.91 -7.14
N CYS A 94 -10.91 -15.52 -8.26
CA CYS A 94 -9.51 -15.55 -8.72
C CYS A 94 -9.06 -14.15 -9.20
N VAL A 95 -9.33 -13.12 -8.41
CA VAL A 95 -9.19 -11.69 -8.69
C VAL A 95 -8.98 -10.96 -7.36
N MET A 96 -8.38 -9.79 -7.42
CA MET A 96 -8.18 -8.87 -6.31
C MET A 96 -9.45 -8.04 -6.08
N ASN A 97 -9.91 -7.91 -4.84
CA ASN A 97 -11.07 -7.06 -4.52
C ASN A 97 -10.66 -5.59 -4.40
N SER A 98 -11.44 -4.71 -5.02
CA SER A 98 -11.14 -3.27 -5.07
C SER A 98 -11.12 -2.60 -3.70
N ASP A 99 -11.92 -3.08 -2.75
CA ASP A 99 -12.07 -2.50 -1.42
C ASP A 99 -10.84 -2.67 -0.51
N GLN A 100 -9.90 -3.55 -0.88
CA GLN A 100 -8.68 -3.82 -0.12
C GLN A 100 -7.46 -3.05 -0.66
N ILE A 101 -7.46 -2.71 -1.95
CA ILE A 101 -6.29 -2.18 -2.68
C ILE A 101 -5.69 -0.96 -1.98
N THR A 102 -6.53 0.03 -1.68
CA THR A 102 -6.05 1.28 -1.10
C THR A 102 -5.49 1.06 0.31
N ALA A 103 -6.04 0.14 1.11
CA ALA A 103 -5.50 -0.17 2.43
C ALA A 103 -4.08 -0.74 2.35
N ASN A 104 -3.87 -1.71 1.44
CA ASN A 104 -2.57 -2.32 1.22
C ASN A 104 -1.56 -1.28 0.75
N VAL A 105 -1.90 -0.50 -0.29
CA VAL A 105 -1.03 0.56 -0.83
C VAL A 105 -0.71 1.63 0.22
N ALA A 106 -1.72 2.11 0.94
CA ALA A 106 -1.56 3.17 1.94
C ALA A 106 -0.64 2.75 3.09
N THR A 107 -0.64 1.48 3.46
CA THR A 107 0.21 0.93 4.51
C THR A 107 1.70 1.03 4.13
N TRP A 108 2.07 0.60 2.92
CA TRP A 108 3.43 0.74 2.40
C TRP A 108 3.89 2.20 2.29
N ILE A 109 3.01 3.08 1.80
CA ILE A 109 3.30 4.51 1.68
C ILE A 109 3.49 5.15 3.06
N THR A 110 2.61 4.85 4.01
CA THR A 110 2.64 5.45 5.36
C THR A 110 3.89 5.02 6.11
N GLU A 111 4.26 3.74 6.05
CA GLU A 111 5.48 3.23 6.69
C GLU A 111 6.73 3.88 6.10
N ALA A 112 6.83 4.00 4.77
CA ALA A 112 7.96 4.68 4.14
C ALA A 112 8.09 6.15 4.56
N LEU A 113 6.96 6.87 4.66
CA LEU A 113 6.94 8.28 5.09
C LEU A 113 7.26 8.47 6.57
N ALA A 114 7.02 7.45 7.41
CA ALA A 114 7.31 7.49 8.84
C ALA A 114 8.82 7.36 9.14
N LEU A 115 9.59 6.70 8.28
CA LEU A 115 11.00 6.35 8.53
C LEU A 115 11.86 7.55 8.94
N GLU A 116 11.72 8.70 8.29
CA GLU A 116 12.52 9.90 8.63
C GLU A 116 12.21 10.39 10.04
N GLN A 117 10.93 10.37 10.44
CA GLN A 117 10.50 10.75 11.80
C GLN A 117 10.99 9.76 12.85
N GLU A 118 11.24 8.52 12.45
CA GLU A 118 11.80 7.46 13.30
C GLU A 118 13.33 7.44 13.32
N GLY A 119 13.97 8.40 12.63
CA GLY A 119 15.42 8.61 12.68
C GLY A 119 16.19 8.08 11.48
N MET A 120 15.52 7.64 10.41
CA MET A 120 16.16 7.43 9.11
C MET A 120 16.74 8.77 8.62
N PRO A 121 18.03 8.86 8.26
CA PRO A 121 18.58 10.11 7.75
C PRO A 121 17.87 10.59 6.49
N PRO A 122 17.59 11.90 6.34
CA PRO A 122 16.94 12.44 5.16
C PRO A 122 17.66 12.06 3.86
N GLY A 123 16.92 11.57 2.88
CA GLY A 123 17.46 11.16 1.58
C GLY A 123 18.25 9.84 1.59
N SER A 124 18.30 9.11 2.71
CA SER A 124 18.93 7.78 2.77
C SER A 124 17.99 6.64 2.38
N PHE A 125 16.69 6.90 2.21
CA PHE A 125 15.69 5.90 1.84
C PHE A 125 14.78 6.41 0.72
N SER A 126 14.42 5.50 -0.18
CA SER A 126 13.36 5.69 -1.17
C SER A 126 12.57 4.39 -1.35
N LEU A 127 11.28 4.52 -1.64
CA LEU A 127 10.37 3.42 -1.95
C LEU A 127 9.90 3.57 -3.41
N LEU A 128 10.06 2.53 -4.21
CA LEU A 128 9.45 2.42 -5.53
C LEU A 128 8.30 1.41 -5.45
N LEU A 129 7.08 1.87 -5.69
CA LEU A 129 5.94 1.00 -6.01
C LEU A 129 6.08 0.60 -7.47
N ASP A 130 6.40 -0.66 -7.71
CA ASP A 130 6.73 -1.20 -9.02
C ASP A 130 5.50 -1.87 -9.67
N GLY A 131 5.02 -1.29 -10.76
CA GLY A 131 3.89 -1.79 -11.53
C GLY A 131 4.23 -2.81 -12.62
N GLU A 132 5.51 -3.16 -12.80
CA GLU A 132 5.90 -4.15 -13.79
C GLU A 132 5.30 -5.53 -13.48
N PRO A 133 4.96 -6.33 -14.52
CA PRO A 133 5.13 -6.06 -15.95
C PRO A 133 3.93 -5.34 -16.61
N CYS A 134 2.95 -4.88 -15.81
CA CYS A 134 1.71 -4.27 -16.31
C CYS A 134 1.50 -2.85 -15.75
N PRO A 135 2.40 -1.89 -16.01
CA PRO A 135 2.32 -0.55 -15.44
C PRO A 135 1.04 0.18 -15.83
N ASP A 136 0.53 0.00 -17.06
CA ASP A 136 -0.72 0.61 -17.52
C ASP A 136 -1.95 0.12 -16.74
N LEU A 137 -1.96 -1.16 -16.32
CA LEU A 137 -3.03 -1.70 -15.49
C LEU A 137 -2.92 -1.17 -14.06
N CYS A 138 -1.70 -1.03 -13.54
CA CYS A 138 -1.46 -0.36 -12.26
C CYS A 138 -1.94 1.09 -12.28
N SER A 139 -1.72 1.82 -13.39
CA SER A 139 -2.26 3.18 -13.57
C SER A 139 -3.79 3.22 -13.49
N GLN A 140 -4.47 2.30 -14.18
CA GLN A 140 -5.93 2.21 -14.14
C GLN A 140 -6.46 1.91 -12.72
N ILE A 141 -5.81 1.00 -12.01
CA ILE A 141 -6.14 0.67 -10.61
C ILE A 141 -5.94 1.90 -9.72
N PHE A 142 -4.82 2.60 -9.84
CA PHE A 142 -4.53 3.77 -9.03
C PHE A 142 -5.53 4.90 -9.30
N GLU A 143 -5.84 5.19 -10.56
CA GLU A 143 -6.82 6.21 -10.91
C GLU A 143 -8.23 5.88 -10.41
N SER A 144 -8.67 4.63 -10.60
CA SER A 144 -10.06 4.21 -10.33
C SER A 144 -10.32 3.94 -8.84
N ILE A 145 -9.30 3.51 -8.10
CA ILE A 145 -9.44 3.02 -6.73
C ILE A 145 -8.68 3.91 -5.76
N VAL A 146 -7.36 4.02 -5.90
CA VAL A 146 -6.47 4.69 -4.93
C VAL A 146 -6.75 6.19 -4.86
N GLN A 147 -6.80 6.87 -6.01
CA GLN A 147 -7.14 8.30 -6.10
C GLN A 147 -8.58 8.58 -5.69
N ARG A 148 -9.52 7.71 -6.10
CA ARG A 148 -10.93 7.80 -5.70
C ARG A 148 -11.06 7.77 -4.19
N ASP A 149 -10.44 6.79 -3.53
CA ASP A 149 -10.53 6.61 -2.09
C ASP A 149 -9.86 7.75 -1.33
N ALA A 150 -8.71 8.24 -1.81
CA ALA A 150 -8.06 9.42 -1.25
C ALA A 150 -8.94 10.68 -1.34
N ALA A 151 -9.59 10.90 -2.48
CA ALA A 151 -10.52 12.01 -2.65
C ALA A 151 -11.78 11.85 -1.81
N TRP A 152 -12.29 10.62 -1.68
CA TRP A 152 -13.43 10.31 -0.84
C TRP A 152 -13.12 10.56 0.64
N GLN A 153 -11.91 10.23 1.10
CA GLN A 153 -11.43 10.56 2.44
C GLN A 153 -11.39 12.07 2.67
N GLN A 154 -10.83 12.83 1.71
CA GLN A 154 -10.82 14.29 1.82
C GLN A 154 -12.25 14.87 1.85
N ALA A 155 -13.15 14.34 1.02
CA ALA A 155 -14.54 14.76 0.97
C ALA A 155 -15.28 14.47 2.28
N TRP A 156 -15.05 13.28 2.84
CA TRP A 156 -15.57 12.88 4.15
C TRP A 156 -15.11 13.84 5.25
N THR A 157 -13.80 14.10 5.34
CA THR A 157 -13.24 15.05 6.32
C THR A 157 -13.86 16.44 6.18
N LYS A 158 -13.94 16.97 4.94
CA LYS A 158 -14.58 18.27 4.68
C LYS A 158 -16.07 18.28 5.03
N ALA A 159 -16.79 17.20 4.75
CA ALA A 159 -18.21 17.11 5.07
C ALA A 159 -18.46 17.09 6.59
N ILE A 160 -17.57 16.47 7.37
CA ILE A 160 -17.58 16.56 8.84
C ILE A 160 -17.27 18.00 9.30
N GLU A 161 -16.21 18.61 8.79
CA GLU A 161 -15.80 19.98 9.16
C GLU A 161 -16.89 21.02 8.88
N ARG A 162 -17.66 20.83 7.80
CA ARG A 162 -18.79 21.68 7.42
C ARG A 162 -20.09 21.35 8.16
N GLY A 163 -20.09 20.33 9.01
CA GLY A 163 -21.28 19.86 9.73
C GLY A 163 -22.33 19.17 8.85
N ILE A 164 -21.99 18.79 7.61
CA ILE A 164 -22.90 18.10 6.67
C ILE A 164 -23.23 16.69 7.18
N LEU A 165 -22.22 15.99 7.71
CA LEU A 165 -22.36 14.64 8.26
C LEU A 165 -22.71 14.63 9.76
N GLY A 166 -22.89 15.81 10.38
CA GLY A 166 -23.05 15.94 11.82
C GLY A 166 -21.73 15.94 12.59
N HIS A 167 -21.82 15.84 13.92
CA HIS A 167 -20.67 15.89 14.81
C HIS A 167 -20.15 14.49 15.12
N PHE A 168 -18.84 14.28 14.94
CA PHE A 168 -18.14 13.03 15.24
C PHE A 168 -17.17 13.24 16.39
N THR A 169 -17.10 12.27 17.30
CA THR A 169 -16.01 12.15 18.27
C THR A 169 -14.67 11.93 17.57
N TRP A 170 -13.56 12.14 18.28
CA TRP A 170 -12.23 11.88 17.72
C TRP A 170 -12.08 10.43 17.26
N PHE A 171 -12.59 9.46 18.04
CA PHE A 171 -12.54 8.04 17.68
C PHE A 171 -13.35 7.76 16.42
N GLU A 172 -14.57 8.27 16.31
CA GLU A 172 -15.42 8.03 15.12
C GLU A 172 -14.89 8.71 13.85
N ARG A 173 -14.04 9.73 13.97
CA ARG A 173 -13.32 10.30 12.82
C ARG A 173 -12.19 9.41 12.34
N LYS A 174 -11.70 8.51 13.20
CA LYS A 174 -10.52 7.68 12.97
C LYS A 174 -10.85 6.22 12.71
N ASP A 175 -12.01 5.79 13.20
CA ASP A 175 -12.57 4.46 13.09
C ASP A 175 -13.51 4.38 11.88
N ARG A 176 -13.25 3.42 10.99
CA ARG A 176 -14.10 3.18 9.82
C ARG A 176 -14.47 1.70 9.72
N PRO A 177 -15.77 1.37 9.62
CA PRO A 177 -16.20 0.00 9.33
C PRO A 177 -15.71 -0.46 7.95
N GLY A 178 -15.05 -1.62 7.89
CA GLY A 178 -14.61 -2.26 6.64
C GLY A 178 -13.18 -1.95 6.19
N TYR A 179 -12.51 -0.98 6.83
CA TYR A 179 -11.05 -0.85 6.76
C TYR A 179 -10.48 -1.42 8.07
N TRP A 180 -9.71 -2.50 8.01
CA TRP A 180 -8.99 -3.03 9.18
C TRP A 180 -7.73 -2.19 9.43
N GLY A 181 -7.93 -0.88 9.64
CA GLY A 181 -6.88 0.11 9.82
C GLY A 181 -7.44 1.51 10.02
N TYR A 182 -6.60 2.41 10.53
CA TYR A 182 -6.94 3.82 10.74
C TYR A 182 -7.15 4.54 9.40
N ILE A 183 -7.93 5.61 9.42
CA ILE A 183 -7.83 6.62 8.37
C ILE A 183 -6.38 7.10 8.30
N PHE A 184 -5.70 6.81 7.20
CA PHE A 184 -4.34 7.29 6.93
C PHE A 184 -4.41 8.79 6.62
N GLU A 185 -4.41 9.65 7.65
CA GLU A 185 -4.64 11.09 7.49
C GLU A 185 -3.71 11.76 6.48
N ARG A 186 -2.46 11.29 6.39
CA ARG A 186 -1.46 11.84 5.47
C ARG A 186 -1.53 11.24 4.07
N PHE A 187 -2.29 10.16 3.88
CA PHE A 187 -2.32 9.42 2.63
C PHE A 187 -2.84 10.25 1.43
N PRO A 188 -3.94 11.03 1.55
CA PRO A 188 -4.38 11.84 0.41
C PRO A 188 -3.37 12.92 0.01
N GLN A 189 -2.67 13.52 0.99
CA GLN A 189 -1.60 14.47 0.69
C GLN A 189 -0.38 13.77 0.10
N SER A 190 -0.04 12.56 0.56
CA SER A 190 1.11 11.83 0.02
C SER A 190 0.95 11.49 -1.45
N LEU A 191 -0.27 11.19 -1.94
CA LEU A 191 -0.48 10.97 -3.38
C LEU A 191 -0.18 12.23 -4.20
N ILE A 192 -0.51 13.41 -3.69
CA ILE A 192 -0.16 14.69 -4.34
C ILE A 192 1.36 14.88 -4.38
N ASP A 193 2.04 14.56 -3.28
CA ASP A 193 3.49 14.70 -3.17
C ASP A 193 4.24 13.67 -4.04
N ILE A 194 3.69 12.45 -4.20
CA ILE A 194 4.18 11.43 -5.13
C ILE A 194 4.02 11.92 -6.57
N ALA A 195 2.83 12.42 -6.95
CA ALA A 195 2.57 12.96 -8.30
C ALA A 195 3.50 14.14 -8.65
N ARG A 196 3.91 14.94 -7.65
CA ARG A 196 4.84 16.06 -7.80
C ARG A 196 6.31 15.67 -7.74
N ALA A 197 6.62 14.39 -7.56
CA ALA A 197 7.98 13.87 -7.35
C ALA A 197 8.72 14.54 -6.17
N THR A 198 7.99 14.92 -5.11
CA THR A 198 8.55 15.49 -3.87
C THR A 198 8.53 14.53 -2.69
N SER A 199 7.94 13.34 -2.86
CA SER A 199 7.91 12.27 -1.87
C SER A 199 9.15 11.36 -1.96
N VAL A 200 9.46 10.66 -0.86
CA VAL A 200 10.41 9.52 -0.87
C VAL A 200 9.82 8.27 -1.54
N VAL A 201 8.51 8.28 -1.78
CA VAL A 201 7.80 7.23 -2.51
C VAL A 201 7.67 7.64 -3.97
N HIS A 202 7.94 6.70 -4.86
CA HIS A 202 7.87 6.84 -6.31
C HIS A 202 7.06 5.70 -6.91
N CYS A 203 6.54 5.91 -8.11
CA CYS A 203 5.90 4.89 -8.93
C CYS A 203 6.55 4.91 -10.31
N ASN A 204 6.69 3.77 -10.97
CA ASN A 204 7.12 3.67 -12.37
C ASN A 204 5.96 3.66 -13.37
N PHE A 205 4.75 3.95 -12.90
CA PHE A 205 3.52 4.09 -13.67
C PHE A 205 2.82 5.40 -13.28
N ASP A 206 1.87 5.85 -14.10
CA ASP A 206 1.08 7.04 -13.80
C ASP A 206 0.08 6.75 -12.66
N ILE A 207 0.12 7.52 -11.57
CA ILE A 207 -0.81 7.33 -10.44
C ILE A 207 -2.16 8.04 -10.63
N GLY A 208 -2.37 8.68 -11.78
CA GLY A 208 -3.60 9.38 -12.12
C GLY A 208 -3.77 10.73 -11.44
N GLY A 209 -4.84 11.43 -11.82
CA GLY A 209 -5.18 12.75 -11.31
C GLY A 209 -6.02 12.73 -10.03
N SER A 210 -5.94 13.82 -9.25
CA SER A 210 -6.83 14.02 -8.10
C SER A 210 -8.27 14.24 -8.55
N TRP A 211 -9.22 13.54 -7.94
CA TRP A 211 -10.64 13.77 -8.18
C TRP A 211 -11.12 15.09 -7.57
N ASP A 212 -12.22 15.64 -8.11
CA ASP A 212 -12.86 16.84 -7.56
C ASP A 212 -13.57 16.53 -6.23
N VAL A 213 -12.84 16.77 -5.14
CA VAL A 213 -13.31 16.61 -3.76
C VAL A 213 -14.56 17.44 -3.48
N GLU A 214 -14.67 18.66 -4.01
CA GLU A 214 -15.85 19.50 -3.77
C GLU A 214 -17.08 18.91 -4.45
N SER A 215 -16.93 18.42 -5.69
CA SER A 215 -18.02 17.71 -6.36
C SER A 215 -18.48 16.48 -5.56
N ILE A 216 -17.57 15.73 -4.93
CA ILE A 216 -17.94 14.59 -4.09
C ILE A 216 -18.73 15.07 -2.86
N VAL A 217 -18.29 16.13 -2.18
CA VAL A 217 -19.05 16.69 -1.03
C VAL A 217 -20.46 17.10 -1.44
N TRP A 218 -20.59 17.89 -2.51
CA TRP A 218 -21.88 18.46 -2.90
C TRP A 218 -22.88 17.43 -3.44
N LYS A 219 -22.42 16.43 -4.21
CA LYS A 219 -23.30 15.37 -4.75
C LYS A 219 -23.91 14.48 -3.67
N HIS A 220 -23.29 14.43 -2.50
CA HIS A 220 -23.65 13.52 -1.42
C HIS A 220 -24.16 14.25 -0.16
N VAL A 221 -24.55 15.52 -0.30
CA VAL A 221 -25.26 16.25 0.76
C VAL A 221 -26.57 15.52 1.11
N GLY A 222 -26.84 15.38 2.41
CA GLY A 222 -28.04 14.71 2.93
C GLY A 222 -27.93 13.18 3.01
N TRP A 223 -26.80 12.59 2.58
CA TRP A 223 -26.54 11.18 2.85
C TRP A 223 -26.20 10.95 4.32
N SER A 224 -26.63 9.80 4.85
CA SER A 224 -26.22 9.36 6.19
C SER A 224 -24.77 8.87 6.20
N ARG A 225 -24.16 8.86 7.39
CA ARG A 225 -22.85 8.21 7.64
C ARG A 225 -22.77 6.82 6.99
N HIS A 226 -23.75 5.97 7.27
CA HIS A 226 -23.77 4.60 6.76
C HIS A 226 -23.77 4.53 5.23
N LYS A 227 -24.50 5.45 4.56
CA LYS A 227 -24.55 5.49 3.10
C LYS A 227 -23.20 5.90 2.51
N TRP A 228 -22.54 6.90 3.09
CA TRP A 228 -21.19 7.31 2.69
C TRP A 228 -20.16 6.20 2.88
N GLU A 229 -20.20 5.48 4.00
CA GLU A 229 -19.32 4.35 4.27
C GLU A 229 -19.54 3.21 3.27
N SER A 230 -20.80 2.87 2.98
CA SER A 230 -21.19 1.84 2.02
C SER A 230 -20.74 2.18 0.60
N GLU A 231 -20.91 3.43 0.17
CA GLU A 231 -20.59 3.84 -1.20
C GLU A 231 -19.09 4.00 -1.43
N TRP A 232 -18.35 4.32 -0.39
CA TRP A 232 -16.89 4.30 -0.45
C TRP A 232 -16.38 2.87 -0.71
N LEU A 233 -16.94 1.84 -0.07
CA LEU A 233 -16.61 0.43 -0.36
C LEU A 233 -17.17 -0.07 -1.72
N ASN A 234 -18.06 0.70 -2.34
CA ASN A 234 -18.71 0.32 -3.60
C ASN A 234 -17.91 0.83 -4.80
N HIS A 235 -16.84 0.12 -5.15
CA HIS A 235 -15.99 0.47 -6.30
C HIS A 235 -16.56 0.01 -7.63
N THR A 236 -16.18 0.66 -8.71
CA THR A 236 -16.46 0.17 -10.07
C THR A 236 -15.15 0.23 -10.86
N PRO A 237 -14.55 -0.91 -11.26
CA PRO A 237 -15.01 -2.29 -11.02
C PRO A 237 -14.88 -2.72 -9.56
N GLN A 238 -15.64 -3.76 -9.16
CA GLN A 238 -15.60 -4.35 -7.81
C GLN A 238 -14.35 -5.20 -7.58
N SER A 239 -13.74 -5.68 -8.66
CA SER A 239 -12.53 -6.50 -8.60
C SER A 239 -11.68 -6.33 -9.85
N TRP A 240 -10.42 -6.72 -9.72
CA TRP A 240 -9.39 -6.62 -10.74
C TRP A 240 -8.70 -7.97 -10.95
N GLY A 241 -8.48 -8.33 -12.21
CA GLY A 241 -7.66 -9.48 -12.57
C GLY A 241 -6.35 -9.03 -13.21
N PRO A 242 -5.28 -9.83 -13.15
CA PRO A 242 -4.08 -9.59 -13.92
C PRO A 242 -4.37 -9.72 -15.43
N GLU A 243 -3.63 -8.95 -16.22
CA GLU A 243 -3.63 -9.02 -17.69
C GLU A 243 -2.28 -9.54 -18.20
N PRO A 244 -2.21 -10.16 -19.40
CA PRO A 244 -0.94 -10.58 -19.98
C PRO A 244 0.09 -9.43 -20.00
N PRO A 245 1.36 -9.68 -19.64
CA PRO A 245 2.00 -10.99 -19.49
C PRO A 245 1.89 -11.63 -18.09
N LEU A 246 1.18 -11.03 -17.15
CA LEU A 246 1.00 -11.65 -15.83
C LEU A 246 0.23 -12.98 -15.94
N PRO A 247 0.60 -14.00 -15.15
CA PRO A 247 -0.20 -15.21 -15.04
C PRO A 247 -1.51 -14.90 -14.31
N HIS A 248 -2.43 -15.85 -14.32
CA HIS A 248 -3.69 -15.71 -13.58
C HIS A 248 -3.44 -15.45 -12.09
N TRP A 249 -4.33 -14.69 -11.43
CA TRP A 249 -4.20 -14.29 -10.02
C TRP A 249 -3.87 -15.46 -9.09
N ARG A 250 -4.53 -16.61 -9.33
CA ARG A 250 -4.28 -17.84 -8.60
C ARG A 250 -2.83 -18.31 -8.67
N MET A 251 -2.21 -18.24 -9.85
CA MET A 251 -0.81 -18.64 -10.01
C MET A 251 0.13 -17.68 -9.28
N LEU A 252 -0.17 -16.38 -9.29
CA LEU A 252 0.58 -15.39 -8.51
C LEU A 252 0.58 -15.70 -7.00
N LEU A 253 -0.56 -16.19 -6.48
CA LEU A 253 -0.67 -16.63 -5.09
C LEU A 253 0.06 -17.96 -4.85
N GLU A 254 -0.08 -18.93 -5.77
CA GLU A 254 0.57 -20.25 -5.68
C GLU A 254 2.10 -20.15 -5.72
N ASP A 255 2.67 -19.15 -6.40
CA ASP A 255 4.10 -18.87 -6.45
C ASP A 255 4.70 -18.52 -5.06
N ASN A 256 3.88 -18.14 -4.07
CA ASN A 256 4.33 -17.94 -2.69
C ASN A 256 4.34 -19.21 -1.83
N LEU A 257 3.82 -20.33 -2.34
CA LEU A 257 3.80 -21.59 -1.59
C LEU A 257 5.13 -22.34 -1.63
N TRP A 258 5.94 -22.10 -2.66
CA TRP A 258 7.14 -22.88 -3.00
C TRP A 258 8.45 -22.18 -2.66
#